data_AF-A0A850BRA0-F1
#
_entry.id   AF-A0A850BRA0-F1
#
_cell.length_a   1.000
_cell.length_b   1.000
_cell.length_c   1.000
_cell.angle_alpha   90.00
_cell.angle_beta   90.00
_cell.angle_gamma   90.00
#
_symmetry.space_group_name_H-M   'P 1'
#
loop_
_entity.id
_entity.type
_entity.pdbx_description
1 polymer ?
#
loop_
_entity_poly.entity_id
_entity_poly.type
_entity_poly.pdbx_seq_one_letter_code
_entity_poly.pdbx_strand_id
1 'polypeptide(L)'
;MRGPFTRVFLGWPHVLRAVAAALAALSLAWGVALSEGLIAAMGGAAAGSLAGQHLARSKLRLGVILIGSAACLAGIFGLAALTTGTEFIPRLIGPAAALRVAGFARFASLAFSVAVSLRAVAVRRPSAVALELAFVTLAITTVFAAHRDGIIARPLWLSDWAWRQAIDPAHILLGVGVAAAGI
;
A
#
# COMPACT_ATOMS: atom_id res chain seq x y z
N MET A 1 -23.47 22.03 22.15
CA MET A 1 -23.12 20.69 22.67
C MET A 1 -23.22 19.69 21.52
N ARG A 2 -22.13 19.03 21.11
CA ARG A 2 -22.15 18.04 19.99
C ARG A 2 -22.18 16.62 20.57
N GLY A 3 -23.20 15.84 20.22
CA GLY A 3 -23.51 14.53 20.80
C GLY A 3 -22.50 13.41 20.47
N PRO A 4 -22.55 12.28 21.20
CA PRO A 4 -21.59 11.18 21.08
C PRO A 4 -21.55 10.54 19.69
N PHE A 5 -22.67 10.57 18.94
CA PHE A 5 -22.75 10.03 17.58
C PHE A 5 -21.86 10.77 16.55
N THR A 6 -21.63 12.08 16.71
CA THR A 6 -20.76 12.83 15.79
C THR A 6 -19.27 12.46 15.89
N ARG A 7 -18.81 11.84 16.99
CA ARG A 7 -17.40 11.42 17.12
C ARG A 7 -17.09 10.14 16.36
N VAL A 8 -18.05 9.22 16.23
CA VAL A 8 -17.88 7.95 15.51
C VAL A 8 -17.70 8.20 14.00
N PHE A 9 -18.51 9.09 13.42
CA PHE A 9 -18.39 9.45 12.00
C PHE A 9 -17.17 10.31 11.67
N LEU A 10 -16.59 11.03 12.65
CA LEU A 10 -15.40 11.87 12.45
C LEU A 10 -14.11 11.05 12.23
N GLY A 11 -14.05 9.81 12.75
CA GLY A 11 -12.90 8.91 12.60
C GLY A 11 -12.91 8.08 11.31
N TRP A 12 -14.08 7.87 10.72
CA TRP A 12 -14.29 7.08 9.50
C TRP A 12 -13.38 7.46 8.31
N PRO A 13 -13.18 8.75 7.98
CA PRO A 13 -12.32 9.12 6.85
C PRO A 13 -10.82 8.91 7.10
N HIS A 14 -10.41 8.66 8.34
CA HIS A 14 -9.02 8.30 8.68
C HIS A 14 -8.81 6.79 8.58
N VAL A 15 -9.77 6.00 9.04
CA VAL A 15 -9.74 4.53 8.94
C VAL A 15 -9.79 4.09 7.48
N LEU A 16 -10.71 4.63 6.67
CA LEU A 16 -10.81 4.29 5.25
C LEU A 16 -9.52 4.59 4.49
N ARG A 17 -8.83 5.68 4.83
CA ARG A 17 -7.54 6.03 4.22
C ARG A 17 -6.42 5.10 4.65
N ALA A 18 -6.38 4.73 5.94
CA ALA A 18 -5.40 3.76 6.41
C ALA A 18 -5.60 2.39 5.74
N VAL A 19 -6.86 1.98 5.55
CA VAL A 19 -7.21 0.77 4.80
C VAL A 19 -6.80 0.90 3.32
N ALA A 20 -7.13 2.02 2.66
CA ALA A 20 -6.73 2.25 1.27
C ALA A 20 -5.21 2.25 1.08
N ALA A 21 -4.45 2.86 2.01
CA ALA A 21 -3.00 2.84 2.00
C ALA A 21 -2.44 1.42 2.23
N ALA A 22 -3.03 0.66 3.15
CA ALA A 22 -2.66 -0.74 3.37
C ALA A 22 -2.93 -1.61 2.14
N LEU A 23 -4.08 -1.44 1.48
CA LEU A 23 -4.42 -2.14 0.24
C LEU A 23 -3.49 -1.75 -0.92
N ALA A 24 -3.20 -0.47 -1.09
CA ALA A 24 -2.24 -0.02 -2.10
C ALA A 24 -0.84 -0.61 -1.86
N ALA A 25 -0.37 -0.64 -0.60
CA ALA A 25 0.90 -1.26 -0.25
C ALA A 25 0.88 -2.78 -0.47
N LEU A 26 -0.21 -3.46 -0.13
CA LEU A 26 -0.41 -4.87 -0.42
C LEU A 26 -0.33 -5.12 -1.93
N SER A 27 -1.06 -4.35 -2.73
CA SER A 27 -1.08 -4.44 -4.20
C SER A 27 0.29 -4.29 -4.82
N LEU A 28 1.10 -3.33 -4.36
CA LEU A 28 2.46 -3.09 -4.87
C LEU A 28 3.47 -4.13 -4.38
N ALA A 29 3.32 -4.63 -3.15
CA ALA A 29 4.20 -5.66 -2.60
C ALA A 29 3.84 -7.07 -3.09
N TRP A 30 2.64 -7.25 -3.65
CA TRP A 30 2.15 -8.51 -4.16
C TRP A 30 3.09 -9.07 -5.24
N GLY A 31 3.51 -10.32 -5.07
CA GLY A 31 4.42 -11.00 -6.00
C GLY A 31 5.91 -10.68 -5.81
N VAL A 32 6.28 -9.73 -4.95
CA VAL A 32 7.69 -9.40 -4.64
C VAL A 32 8.05 -9.73 -3.20
N ALA A 33 7.12 -9.56 -2.25
CA ALA A 33 7.36 -9.79 -0.84
C ALA A 33 6.93 -11.19 -0.36
N LEU A 34 7.65 -11.72 0.64
CA LEU A 34 7.19 -12.84 1.46
C LEU A 34 5.97 -12.43 2.32
N SER A 35 5.24 -13.40 2.88
CA SER A 35 4.04 -13.16 3.69
C SER A 35 4.26 -12.16 4.83
N GLU A 36 5.40 -12.20 5.49
CA GLU A 36 5.75 -11.26 6.56
C GLU A 36 5.99 -9.85 6.01
N GLY A 37 6.60 -9.76 4.83
CA GLY A 37 6.80 -8.50 4.10
C GLY A 37 5.48 -7.87 3.67
N LEU A 38 4.48 -8.66 3.29
CA LEU A 38 3.13 -8.17 2.97
C LEU A 38 2.45 -7.57 4.20
N ILE A 39 2.45 -8.29 5.33
CA ILE A 39 1.88 -7.80 6.60
C ILE A 39 2.62 -6.53 7.06
N ALA A 40 3.95 -6.52 6.94
CA ALA A 40 4.79 -5.36 7.21
C ALA A 40 4.43 -4.16 6.34
N ALA A 41 4.28 -4.34 5.03
CA ALA A 41 3.92 -3.27 4.10
C ALA A 41 2.54 -2.69 4.44
N MET A 42 1.55 -3.55 4.67
CA MET A 42 0.20 -3.13 5.06
C MET A 42 0.20 -2.35 6.37
N GLY A 43 0.83 -2.89 7.41
CA GLY A 43 0.94 -2.24 8.71
C GLY A 43 1.72 -0.93 8.64
N GLY A 44 2.84 -0.92 7.90
CA GLY A 44 3.67 0.25 7.66
C GLY A 44 2.89 1.37 6.96
N ALA A 45 2.17 1.07 5.88
CA ALA A 45 1.36 2.06 5.16
C ALA A 45 0.20 2.59 6.01
N ALA A 46 -0.53 1.71 6.73
CA ALA A 46 -1.60 2.12 7.62
C ALA A 46 -1.08 3.05 8.72
N ALA A 47 -0.03 2.63 9.45
CA ALA A 47 0.61 3.44 10.48
C ALA A 47 1.18 4.75 9.92
N GLY A 48 1.79 4.70 8.72
CA GLY A 48 2.35 5.87 8.06
C GLY A 48 1.30 6.88 7.64
N SER A 49 0.13 6.45 7.20
CA SER A 49 -0.99 7.35 6.88
C SER A 49 -1.51 8.09 8.13
N LEU A 50 -1.58 7.40 9.28
CA LEU A 50 -1.99 8.00 10.54
C LEU A 50 -0.90 8.94 11.07
N ALA A 51 0.35 8.49 11.09
CA ALA A 51 1.49 9.30 11.50
C ALA A 51 1.64 10.56 10.64
N GLY A 52 1.53 10.42 9.31
CA GLY A 52 1.57 11.55 8.38
C GLY A 52 0.45 12.55 8.65
N GLN A 53 -0.76 12.10 8.98
CA GLN A 53 -1.86 12.97 9.38
C GLN A 53 -1.55 13.76 10.67
N HIS A 54 -0.97 13.09 11.67
CA HIS A 54 -0.58 13.72 12.94
C HIS A 54 0.57 14.70 12.75
N LEU A 55 1.65 14.30 12.07
CA LEU A 55 2.81 15.14 11.79
C LEU A 55 2.43 16.36 10.93
N ALA A 56 1.53 16.20 9.97
CA ALA A 56 1.09 17.30 9.12
C ALA A 56 0.43 18.43 9.90
N ARG A 57 -0.34 18.09 10.95
CA ARG A 57 -1.02 19.05 11.84
C ARG A 57 -0.09 19.68 12.90
N SER A 58 1.13 19.16 13.05
CA SER A 58 2.14 19.73 13.94
C SER A 58 2.76 21.02 13.38
N LYS A 59 3.53 21.72 14.22
CA LYS A 59 4.30 22.92 13.83
C LYS A 59 5.56 22.61 13.00
N LEU A 60 5.88 21.34 12.74
CA LEU A 60 7.06 20.95 11.96
C LEU A 60 6.98 21.54 10.55
N ARG A 61 8.11 21.84 9.90
CA ARG A 61 8.09 22.24 8.48
C ARG A 61 7.88 21.00 7.60
N LEU A 62 7.21 21.16 6.45
CA LEU A 62 6.92 20.02 5.56
C LEU A 62 8.23 19.35 5.10
N GLY A 63 9.25 20.14 4.78
CA GLY A 63 10.58 19.62 4.43
C GLY A 63 11.22 18.76 5.53
N VAL A 64 11.01 19.11 6.82
CA VAL A 64 11.52 18.32 7.95
C VAL A 64 10.78 16.97 8.03
N ILE A 65 9.48 16.95 7.76
CA ILE A 65 8.71 15.70 7.73
C ILE A 65 9.21 14.78 6.60
N LEU A 66 9.44 15.34 5.40
CA LEU A 66 9.91 14.58 4.24
C LEU A 66 11.37 14.10 4.39
N ILE A 67 12.26 14.95 4.90
CA ILE A 67 13.64 14.55 5.19
C ILE A 67 13.66 13.54 6.32
N GLY A 68 12.83 13.72 7.35
CA GLY A 68 12.70 12.79 8.47
C GLY A 68 12.18 11.42 8.03
N SER A 69 11.17 11.36 7.16
CA SER A 69 10.68 10.09 6.61
C SER A 69 11.74 9.43 5.72
N ALA A 70 12.44 10.19 4.87
CA ALA A 70 13.53 9.67 4.04
C ALA A 70 14.72 9.16 4.88
N ALA A 71 15.10 9.88 5.94
CA ALA A 71 16.17 9.47 6.84
C ALA A 71 15.77 8.21 7.64
N CYS A 72 14.52 8.12 8.09
CA CYS A 72 13.98 6.93 8.74
C CYS A 72 14.02 5.73 7.81
N LEU A 73 13.59 5.91 6.55
CA LEU A 73 13.70 4.88 5.51
C LEU A 73 15.15 4.43 5.34
N ALA A 74 16.07 5.35 5.06
CA ALA A 74 17.48 5.04 4.84
C ALA A 74 18.12 4.33 6.03
N GLY A 75 17.81 4.76 7.26
CA GLY A 75 18.30 4.13 8.49
C GLY A 75 17.82 2.68 8.62
N ILE A 76 16.52 2.43 8.47
CA ILE A 76 15.96 1.07 8.58
C ILE A 76 16.45 0.19 7.42
N PHE A 77 16.54 0.74 6.20
CA PHE A 77 17.07 0.00 5.05
C PHE A 77 18.54 -0.39 5.25
N GLY A 78 19.35 0.52 5.81
CA GLY A 78 20.74 0.25 6.18
C GLY A 78 20.85 -0.85 7.23
N LEU A 79 20.05 -0.79 8.29
CA LEU A 79 20.00 -1.85 9.31
C LEU A 79 19.58 -3.20 8.71
N ALA A 80 18.57 -3.21 7.84
CA ALA A 80 18.15 -4.40 7.13
C ALA A 80 19.19 -4.91 6.13
N ALA A 81 20.06 -4.06 5.59
CA ALA A 81 21.20 -4.47 4.79
C ALA A 81 22.24 -5.19 5.65
N LEU A 82 22.53 -4.69 6.84
CA LEU A 82 23.48 -5.33 7.78
C LEU A 82 23.01 -6.72 8.23
N THR A 83 21.69 -6.93 8.40
CA THR A 83 21.15 -8.24 8.78
C THR A 83 21.39 -9.35 7.76
N THR A 84 21.46 -9.00 6.47
CA THR A 84 21.68 -9.98 5.38
C THR A 84 23.08 -9.89 4.77
N GLY A 85 23.79 -8.78 4.96
CA GLY A 85 25.11 -8.51 4.36
C GLY A 85 26.28 -8.86 5.27
N THR A 86 26.04 -9.26 6.52
CA THR A 86 27.07 -9.75 7.43
C THR A 86 26.94 -11.26 7.63
N GLU A 87 28.02 -11.96 7.92
CA GLU A 87 27.94 -13.39 8.27
C GLU A 87 27.45 -13.62 9.70
N PHE A 88 27.68 -12.66 10.60
CA PHE A 88 27.43 -12.82 12.03
C PHE A 88 25.94 -13.04 12.34
N ILE A 89 25.07 -12.23 11.75
CA ILE A 89 23.62 -12.31 12.04
C ILE A 89 23.00 -13.59 11.49
N PRO A 90 23.18 -13.97 10.21
CA PRO A 90 22.70 -15.24 9.69
C PRO A 90 23.24 -16.48 10.41
N ARG A 91 24.47 -16.43 10.95
CA ARG A 91 25.02 -17.52 11.77
C ARG A 91 24.29 -17.69 13.11
N LEU A 92 23.81 -16.61 13.72
CA LEU A 92 23.12 -16.65 15.01
C LEU A 92 21.66 -17.08 14.91
N ILE A 93 20.90 -16.48 13.98
CA ILE A 93 19.45 -16.68 13.88
C ILE A 93 19.04 -17.56 12.70
N GLY A 94 20.00 -17.97 11.87
CA GLY A 94 19.77 -18.68 10.63
C GLY A 94 19.48 -17.75 9.45
N PRO A 95 19.87 -18.15 8.22
CA PRO A 95 19.72 -17.32 7.01
C PRO A 95 18.25 -17.04 6.68
N ALA A 96 17.35 -18.00 6.90
CA ALA A 96 15.92 -17.83 6.66
C ALA A 96 15.29 -16.77 7.58
N ALA A 97 15.63 -16.76 8.87
CA ALA A 97 15.13 -15.77 9.81
C ALA A 97 15.71 -14.37 9.51
N ALA A 98 17.01 -14.28 9.21
CA ALA A 98 17.65 -13.03 8.82
C ALA A 98 16.98 -12.40 7.58
N LEU A 99 16.65 -13.21 6.57
CA LEU A 99 15.94 -12.76 5.38
C LEU A 99 14.52 -12.27 5.69
N ARG A 100 13.77 -12.99 6.54
CA ARG A 100 12.41 -12.60 6.97
C ARG A 100 12.42 -11.27 7.72
N VAL A 101 13.35 -11.09 8.66
CA VAL A 101 13.51 -9.85 9.43
C VAL A 101 13.89 -8.69 8.52
N ALA A 102 14.85 -8.89 7.61
CA ALA A 102 15.24 -7.86 6.65
C ALA A 102 14.09 -7.48 5.70
N GLY A 103 13.35 -8.47 5.20
CA GLY A 103 12.16 -8.26 4.38
C GLY A 103 11.09 -7.47 5.11
N PHE A 104 10.73 -7.89 6.33
CA PHE A 104 9.79 -7.17 7.19
C PHE A 104 10.21 -5.70 7.38
N ALA A 105 11.47 -5.45 7.76
CA ALA A 105 11.98 -4.11 8.00
C ALA A 105 11.95 -3.22 6.73
N ARG A 106 12.38 -3.76 5.58
CA ARG A 106 12.41 -3.03 4.30
C ARG A 106 11.00 -2.68 3.83
N PHE A 107 10.08 -3.64 3.85
CA PHE A 107 8.70 -3.40 3.39
C PHE A 107 7.91 -2.51 4.34
N ALA A 108 8.05 -2.68 5.66
CA ALA A 108 7.41 -1.79 6.64
C ALA A 108 7.90 -0.35 6.50
N SER A 109 9.22 -0.14 6.47
CA SER A 109 9.81 1.21 6.42
C SER A 109 9.54 1.93 5.11
N LEU A 110 9.59 1.22 3.98
CA LEU A 110 9.27 1.78 2.67
C LEU A 110 7.80 2.24 2.61
N ALA A 111 6.88 1.34 2.95
CA ALA A 111 5.45 1.61 2.94
C ALA A 111 5.08 2.75 3.92
N PHE A 112 5.67 2.73 5.11
CA PHE A 112 5.49 3.79 6.11
C PHE A 112 5.97 5.15 5.60
N SER A 113 7.18 5.21 5.05
CA SER A 113 7.80 6.48 4.65
C SER A 113 7.08 7.11 3.45
N VAL A 114 6.63 6.29 2.50
CA VAL A 114 5.78 6.75 1.39
C VAL A 114 4.45 7.28 1.90
N ALA A 115 3.75 6.51 2.76
CA ALA A 115 2.45 6.91 3.29
C ALA A 115 2.51 8.18 4.14
N VAL A 116 3.54 8.33 5.01
CA VAL A 116 3.78 9.55 5.78
C VAL A 116 3.97 10.74 4.85
N SER A 117 4.80 10.58 3.82
CA SER A 117 5.17 11.66 2.91
C SER A 117 3.98 12.12 2.08
N LEU A 118 3.25 11.19 1.45
CA LEU A 118 2.04 11.48 0.69
C LEU A 118 1.00 12.18 1.57
N ARG A 119 0.75 11.66 2.77
CA ARG A 119 -0.25 12.22 3.66
C ARG A 119 0.15 13.60 4.18
N ALA A 120 1.41 13.79 4.53
CA ALA A 120 1.91 15.07 5.01
C ALA A 120 1.78 16.16 3.94
N VAL A 121 2.04 15.82 2.69
CA VAL A 121 1.87 16.71 1.55
C VAL A 121 0.39 16.99 1.29
N ALA A 122 -0.46 15.97 1.22
CA ALA A 122 -1.89 16.12 0.93
C ALA A 122 -2.65 16.96 1.99
N VAL A 123 -2.29 16.82 3.27
CA VAL A 123 -2.92 17.62 4.35
C VAL A 123 -2.50 19.08 4.29
N ARG A 124 -1.26 19.39 3.87
CA ARG A 124 -0.75 20.76 3.82
C ARG A 124 -0.99 21.46 2.49
N ARG A 125 -1.17 20.70 1.41
CA ARG A 125 -1.44 21.18 0.06
C ARG A 125 -2.66 20.44 -0.47
N PRO A 126 -3.87 21.01 -0.38
CA PRO A 126 -5.09 20.34 -0.84
C PRO A 126 -5.04 19.90 -2.31
N SER A 127 -4.32 20.63 -3.16
CA SER A 127 -4.09 20.25 -4.56
C SER A 127 -3.34 18.92 -4.72
N ALA A 128 -2.56 18.51 -3.72
CA ALA A 128 -1.81 17.26 -3.73
C ALA A 128 -2.61 16.04 -3.26
N VAL A 129 -3.87 16.21 -2.86
CA VAL A 129 -4.78 15.06 -2.60
C VAL A 129 -4.92 14.20 -3.86
N ALA A 130 -4.88 14.81 -5.05
CA ALA A 130 -4.87 14.10 -6.31
C ALA A 130 -3.69 13.11 -6.44
N LEU A 131 -2.52 13.41 -5.84
CA LEU A 131 -1.38 12.50 -5.84
C LEU A 131 -1.61 11.28 -4.97
N GLU A 132 -2.24 11.44 -3.80
CA GLU A 132 -2.60 10.33 -2.91
C GLU A 132 -3.60 9.39 -3.61
N LEU A 133 -4.61 9.96 -4.27
CA LEU A 133 -5.58 9.21 -5.06
C LEU A 133 -4.94 8.52 -6.27
N ALA A 134 -4.14 9.25 -7.06
CA ALA A 134 -3.44 8.68 -8.21
C ALA A 134 -2.50 7.55 -7.79
N PHE A 135 -1.80 7.69 -6.67
CA PHE A 135 -0.94 6.63 -6.14
C PHE A 135 -1.72 5.36 -5.81
N VAL A 136 -2.84 5.47 -5.08
CA VAL A 136 -3.70 4.33 -4.75
C VAL A 136 -4.29 3.70 -6.01
N THR A 137 -4.80 4.52 -6.93
CA THR A 137 -5.37 4.04 -8.20
C THR A 137 -4.32 3.29 -9.01
N LEU A 138 -3.11 3.85 -9.18
CA LEU A 138 -2.01 3.20 -9.89
C LEU A 138 -1.59 1.90 -9.20
N ALA A 139 -1.44 1.89 -7.88
CA ALA A 139 -1.09 0.70 -7.10
C ALA A 139 -2.09 -0.44 -7.29
N ILE A 140 -3.38 -0.15 -7.35
CA ILE A 140 -4.41 -1.18 -7.59
C ILE A 140 -4.40 -1.59 -9.06
N THR A 141 -4.26 -0.62 -9.97
CA THR A 141 -4.28 -0.87 -11.42
C THR A 141 -3.12 -1.75 -11.85
N THR A 142 -1.94 -1.63 -11.24
CA THR A 142 -0.77 -2.46 -11.58
C THR A 142 -1.00 -3.94 -11.33
N VAL A 143 -1.81 -4.31 -10.33
CA VAL A 143 -2.19 -5.71 -10.07
C VAL A 143 -2.96 -6.29 -11.26
N PHE A 144 -3.84 -5.49 -11.87
CA PHE A 144 -4.59 -5.88 -13.06
C PHE A 144 -3.78 -5.72 -14.34
N ALA A 145 -2.83 -4.78 -14.39
CA ALA A 145 -1.97 -4.56 -15.55
C ALA A 145 -1.11 -5.78 -15.89
N ALA A 146 -0.65 -6.52 -14.87
CA ALA A 146 0.06 -7.80 -15.05
C ALA A 146 -0.79 -8.89 -15.76
N HIS A 147 -2.08 -8.64 -15.90
CA HIS A 147 -3.06 -9.54 -16.49
C HIS A 147 -3.72 -8.97 -17.76
N ARG A 148 -3.24 -7.82 -18.24
CA ARG A 148 -3.75 -7.12 -19.44
C ARG A 148 -3.73 -7.97 -20.70
N ASP A 149 -2.80 -8.92 -20.78
CA ASP A 149 -2.62 -9.82 -21.93
C ASP A 149 -3.37 -11.15 -21.78
N GLY A 150 -4.36 -11.23 -20.89
CA GLY A 150 -5.28 -12.37 -20.84
C GLY A 150 -4.74 -13.62 -20.16
N ILE A 151 -3.61 -13.56 -19.43
CA ILE A 151 -3.20 -14.63 -18.49
C ILE A 151 -4.02 -14.52 -17.18
N ILE A 152 -5.31 -14.18 -17.27
CA ILE A 152 -6.36 -14.60 -16.33
C ILE A 152 -7.31 -15.47 -17.14
N ALA A 153 -6.82 -16.62 -17.62
CA ALA A 153 -7.72 -17.68 -18.06
C ALA A 153 -8.36 -18.39 -16.86
N ARG A 154 -8.55 -17.73 -15.71
CA ARG A 154 -9.22 -18.33 -14.54
C ARG A 154 -10.14 -17.31 -13.87
N PRO A 155 -11.46 -17.57 -13.81
CA PRO A 155 -12.05 -18.89 -13.93
C PRO A 155 -12.31 -19.30 -15.39
N LEU A 156 -11.75 -20.43 -15.84
CA LEU A 156 -11.95 -20.97 -17.19
C LEU A 156 -13.45 -21.10 -17.52
N TRP A 157 -14.28 -21.41 -16.53
CA TRP A 157 -15.72 -21.64 -16.72
C TRP A 157 -16.45 -20.45 -17.36
N LEU A 158 -16.08 -19.21 -17.02
CA LEU A 158 -16.75 -18.02 -17.55
C LEU A 158 -16.29 -17.75 -18.99
N SER A 159 -14.98 -17.91 -19.24
CA SER A 159 -14.39 -17.78 -20.57
C SER A 159 -14.95 -18.84 -21.53
N ASP A 160 -14.98 -20.11 -21.11
CA ASP A 160 -15.48 -21.24 -21.91
C ASP A 160 -16.99 -21.14 -22.18
N TRP A 161 -17.76 -20.57 -21.25
CA TRP A 161 -19.16 -20.26 -21.48
C TRP A 161 -19.33 -19.12 -22.49
N ALA A 162 -18.57 -18.03 -22.37
CA ALA A 162 -18.65 -16.87 -23.25
C ALA A 162 -18.26 -17.24 -24.70
N TRP A 163 -17.17 -18.00 -24.87
CA TRP A 163 -16.74 -18.51 -26.18
C TRP A 163 -17.80 -19.40 -26.85
N ARG A 164 -18.51 -20.24 -26.09
CA ARG A 164 -19.64 -21.04 -26.63
C ARG A 164 -20.79 -20.19 -27.16
N GLN A 165 -20.94 -18.97 -26.65
CA GLN A 165 -21.96 -18.01 -27.09
C GLN A 165 -21.43 -17.03 -28.14
N ALA A 166 -20.19 -17.19 -28.62
CA ALA A 166 -19.50 -16.23 -29.48
C ALA A 166 -19.41 -14.81 -28.88
N ILE A 167 -19.38 -14.71 -27.55
CA ILE A 167 -19.23 -13.46 -26.80
C ILE A 167 -17.79 -13.36 -26.31
N ASP A 168 -17.15 -12.22 -26.52
CA ASP A 168 -15.85 -11.95 -25.90
C ASP A 168 -16.03 -11.70 -24.39
N PRO A 169 -15.46 -12.55 -23.51
CA PRO A 169 -15.62 -12.45 -22.06
C PRO A 169 -15.15 -11.11 -21.49
N ALA A 170 -14.26 -10.37 -22.17
CA ALA A 170 -13.84 -9.04 -21.76
C ALA A 170 -15.01 -8.06 -21.68
N HIS A 171 -16.01 -8.17 -22.57
CA HIS A 171 -17.18 -7.30 -22.59
C HIS A 171 -18.08 -7.53 -21.38
N ILE A 172 -18.22 -8.77 -20.93
CA ILE A 172 -18.99 -9.14 -19.73
C ILE A 172 -18.33 -8.54 -18.49
N LEU A 173 -17.01 -8.69 -18.36
CA LEU A 173 -16.25 -8.16 -17.22
C LEU A 173 -16.25 -6.63 -17.19
N LEU A 174 -16.10 -5.98 -18.36
CA LEU A 174 -16.22 -4.53 -18.48
C LEU A 174 -17.61 -4.04 -18.09
N GLY A 175 -18.67 -4.73 -18.51
CA GLY A 175 -20.05 -4.42 -18.12
C GLY A 175 -20.27 -4.49 -16.61
N VAL A 176 -19.75 -5.54 -15.95
CA VAL A 176 -19.79 -5.69 -14.49
C VAL A 176 -18.99 -4.57 -13.80
N GLY A 177 -17.81 -4.22 -14.32
CA GLY A 177 -16.99 -3.13 -13.78
C GLY A 177 -17.69 -1.77 -13.84
N VAL A 178 -18.34 -1.46 -14.97
CA VAL A 178 -19.15 -0.24 -15.12
C VAL A 178 -20.35 -0.24 -14.17
N ALA A 179 -21.05 -1.37 -14.06
CA ALA A 179 -22.18 -1.50 -13.14
C ALA A 179 -21.75 -1.33 -11.67
N ALA A 180 -20.59 -1.86 -11.27
CA ALA A 180 -20.07 -1.73 -9.92
C ALA A 180 -19.59 -0.30 -9.59
N ALA A 181 -19.07 0.44 -10.57
CA ALA A 181 -18.62 1.83 -10.39
C ALA A 181 -19.77 2.86 -10.42
N GLY A 182 -20.92 2.47 -10.96
CA GLY A 182 -22.13 3.29 -11.05
C GLY A 182 -23.08 3.22 -9.83
N ILE A 183 -22.68 2.51 -8.77
CA ILE A 183 -23.38 2.41 -7.48
C ILE A 183 -22.58 3.17 -6.43
#